data_AF-A0AA97DE71-F1
#
_entry.id   AF-A0AA97DE71-F1
#
_cell.length_a   1.000
_cell.length_b   1.000
_cell.length_c   1.000
_cell.angle_alpha   90.00
_cell.angle_beta   90.00
_cell.angle_gamma   90.00
#
_symmetry.space_group_name_H-M   'P 1'
#
loop_
_entity.id
_entity.type
_entity.pdbx_description
1 polymer ?
#
loop_
_entity_poly.entity_id
_entity_poly.type
_entity_poly.pdbx_seq_one_letter_code
_entity_poly.pdbx_strand_id
1 'polypeptide(L)'
;MLRKVYRLCAYIILINFLFKIHFDTSKFAFHFMLFLVARSRETLRSWLQASKDVPFERVLFGLGIRYVGETVAKKLAKHYKSIEALSKATLEDLETVDEIGIRIAESVVDFFSSEANLQMVSRLILYGLQLTEEALSKQTTKVEGLRFVVSGVFETVSRDELKALIDSNGGKVVSSISAKTSYVVAGANMGPSKRTKAESLNVPIISEQEFLELLR
;
A
#
# COMPACT_ATOMS: atom_id res chain seq x y z
N MET A 1 1.70 -3.27 -21.85
CA MET A 1 1.63 -3.69 -20.44
C MET A 1 1.19 -2.57 -19.46
N LEU A 2 0.77 -1.40 -19.96
CA LEU A 2 0.39 -0.22 -19.13
C LEU A 2 -1.14 -0.02 -18.97
N ARG A 3 -1.99 -0.94 -19.45
CA ARG A 3 -3.46 -0.75 -19.52
C ARG A 3 -4.25 -1.19 -18.27
N LYS A 4 -3.59 -1.75 -17.24
CA LYS A 4 -4.28 -2.26 -16.03
C LYS A 4 -4.17 -1.34 -14.81
N VAL A 5 -3.27 -0.36 -14.81
CA VAL A 5 -3.07 0.58 -13.69
C VAL A 5 -4.05 1.77 -13.74
N TYR A 6 -4.49 2.16 -14.94
CA TYR A 6 -5.43 3.29 -15.14
C TYR A 6 -6.88 3.01 -14.71
N ARG A 7 -7.23 1.78 -14.34
CA ARG A 7 -8.64 1.36 -14.15
C ARG A 7 -9.19 1.47 -12.74
N LEU A 8 -8.40 1.86 -11.74
CA LEU A 8 -8.88 1.99 -10.35
C LEU A 8 -8.83 3.42 -9.79
N CYS A 9 -7.94 4.28 -10.28
CA CYS A 9 -7.95 5.70 -9.91
C CYS A 9 -9.07 6.50 -10.61
N ALA A 10 -9.75 5.88 -11.59
CA ALA A 10 -10.67 6.48 -12.54
C ALA A 10 -12.06 6.86 -11.97
N TYR A 11 -12.21 7.14 -10.68
CA TYR A 11 -13.47 7.67 -10.15
C TYR A 11 -13.29 8.92 -9.28
N ILE A 12 -12.27 8.93 -8.42
CA ILE A 12 -11.87 10.17 -7.71
C ILE A 12 -11.16 11.14 -8.65
N ILE A 13 -10.30 10.63 -9.55
CA ILE A 13 -9.74 11.45 -10.63
C ILE A 13 -10.86 11.88 -11.57
N LEU A 14 -11.82 11.01 -11.89
CA LEU A 14 -12.85 11.27 -12.90
C LEU A 14 -13.81 12.41 -12.55
N ILE A 15 -14.13 12.61 -11.27
CA ILE A 15 -14.99 13.74 -10.84
C ILE A 15 -14.26 15.09 -10.98
N ASN A 16 -12.95 15.15 -10.71
CA ASN A 16 -12.15 16.35 -10.96
C ASN A 16 -11.72 16.50 -12.44
N PHE A 17 -11.56 15.39 -13.16
CA PHE A 17 -11.22 15.34 -14.59
C PHE A 17 -12.40 15.77 -15.47
N LEU A 18 -13.65 15.53 -15.04
CA LEU A 18 -14.86 16.00 -15.72
C LEU A 18 -15.12 17.50 -15.54
N PHE A 19 -14.60 18.13 -14.48
CA PHE A 19 -14.81 19.56 -14.24
C PHE A 19 -13.77 20.47 -14.92
N LYS A 20 -12.65 19.92 -15.43
CA LYS A 20 -11.50 20.74 -15.90
C LYS A 20 -11.08 20.52 -17.36
N ILE A 21 -11.78 19.69 -18.14
CA ILE A 21 -11.46 19.47 -19.55
C ILE A 21 -12.51 20.13 -20.45
N HIS A 22 -12.37 21.44 -20.60
CA HIS A 22 -12.41 22.04 -21.92
C HIS A 22 -11.00 21.88 -22.49
N PHE A 23 -10.73 20.80 -23.23
CA PHE A 23 -9.75 20.76 -24.33
C PHE A 23 -9.75 19.35 -24.96
N ASP A 24 -10.05 19.34 -26.25
CA ASP A 24 -9.87 18.28 -27.25
C ASP A 24 -10.83 17.06 -27.28
N THR A 25 -12.00 17.32 -27.86
CA THR A 25 -13.07 16.39 -28.19
C THR A 25 -12.89 15.79 -29.59
N SER A 26 -12.51 14.52 -29.73
CA SER A 26 -12.88 13.75 -30.95
C SER A 26 -12.78 12.23 -30.86
N LYS A 27 -11.94 11.65 -29.97
CA LYS A 27 -11.84 10.17 -29.85
C LYS A 27 -12.20 9.58 -28.49
N PHE A 28 -12.19 10.37 -27.42
CA PHE A 28 -12.42 9.88 -26.06
C PHE A 28 -13.92 9.75 -25.71
N ALA A 29 -14.76 10.63 -26.24
CA ALA A 29 -16.20 10.65 -25.96
C ALA A 29 -16.94 9.40 -26.48
N PHE A 30 -16.50 8.82 -27.61
CA PHE A 30 -17.24 7.75 -28.27
C PHE A 30 -17.04 6.37 -27.60
N HIS A 31 -15.84 6.10 -27.08
CA HIS A 31 -15.57 4.85 -26.34
C HIS A 31 -16.12 4.89 -24.91
N PHE A 32 -16.19 6.07 -24.30
CA PHE A 32 -16.74 6.27 -22.95
C PHE A 32 -18.27 6.17 -22.93
N MET A 33 -18.94 6.64 -23.99
CA MET A 33 -20.40 6.55 -24.14
C MET A 33 -20.86 5.10 -24.38
N LEU A 34 -20.14 4.31 -25.19
CA LEU A 34 -20.44 2.89 -25.43
C LEU A 34 -20.22 2.02 -24.17
N PHE A 35 -19.32 2.44 -23.28
CA PHE A 35 -19.04 1.74 -22.01
C PHE A 35 -20.08 2.05 -20.91
N LEU A 36 -20.63 3.26 -20.89
CA LEU A 36 -21.70 3.67 -19.97
C LEU A 36 -23.07 3.03 -20.31
N VAL A 37 -23.32 2.73 -21.60
CA VAL A 37 -24.56 2.09 -22.06
C VAL A 37 -24.67 0.62 -21.59
N ALA A 38 -23.58 0.01 -21.11
CA ALA A 38 -23.55 -1.45 -20.92
C ALA A 38 -23.68 -1.99 -19.48
N ARG A 39 -23.54 -1.22 -18.38
CA ARG A 39 -23.39 -1.85 -17.04
C ARG A 39 -24.11 -1.14 -15.89
N SER A 40 -24.93 -1.95 -15.21
CA SER A 40 -25.83 -1.64 -14.10
C SER A 40 -25.18 -0.96 -12.88
N ARG A 41 -26.05 -0.45 -11.98
CA ARG A 41 -25.71 0.16 -10.68
C ARG A 41 -24.72 -0.67 -9.85
N GLU A 42 -24.75 -2.00 -9.96
CA GLU A 42 -23.81 -2.89 -9.25
C GLU A 42 -22.36 -2.70 -9.68
N THR A 43 -22.10 -2.47 -10.98
CA THR A 43 -20.74 -2.24 -11.49
C THR A 43 -20.16 -0.94 -10.94
N LEU A 44 -20.97 0.12 -10.91
CA LEU A 44 -20.55 1.41 -10.37
C LEU A 44 -20.21 1.32 -8.88
N ARG A 45 -21.05 0.60 -8.12
CA ARG A 45 -20.83 0.37 -6.69
C ARG A 45 -19.53 -0.41 -6.44
N SER A 46 -19.24 -1.42 -7.26
CA SER A 46 -18.00 -2.20 -7.17
C SER A 46 -16.75 -1.33 -7.36
N TRP A 47 -16.76 -0.41 -8.33
CA TRP A 47 -15.61 0.48 -8.56
C TRP A 47 -15.43 1.52 -7.46
N LEU A 48 -16.53 2.05 -6.92
CA LEU A 48 -16.47 2.96 -5.78
C LEU A 48 -15.85 2.30 -4.55
N GLN A 49 -16.20 1.04 -4.26
CA GLN A 49 -15.58 0.32 -3.15
C GLN A 49 -14.10 0.04 -3.42
N ALA A 50 -13.77 -0.44 -4.63
CA ALA A 50 -12.38 -0.71 -5.00
C ALA A 50 -11.47 0.54 -4.98
N SER A 51 -12.06 1.73 -5.14
CA SER A 51 -11.31 3.00 -5.07
C SER A 51 -10.84 3.37 -3.67
N LYS A 52 -11.44 2.80 -2.63
CA LYS A 52 -11.04 3.02 -1.23
C LYS A 52 -9.76 2.27 -0.86
N ASP A 53 -9.54 1.13 -1.50
CA ASP A 53 -8.37 0.26 -1.29
C ASP A 53 -7.17 0.66 -2.16
N VAL A 54 -7.18 1.86 -2.74
CA VAL A 54 -6.10 2.34 -3.60
C VAL A 54 -4.92 2.81 -2.74
N PRO A 55 -3.69 2.32 -2.98
CA PRO A 55 -2.51 2.71 -2.22
C PRO A 55 -2.25 4.21 -2.22
N PHE A 56 -1.67 4.72 -1.13
CA PHE A 56 -1.45 6.15 -0.93
C PHE A 56 -0.67 6.80 -2.08
N GLU A 57 0.37 6.15 -2.63
CA GLU A 57 1.15 6.73 -3.74
C GLU A 57 0.30 7.00 -4.99
N ARG A 58 -0.73 6.17 -5.21
CA ARG A 58 -1.66 6.33 -6.35
C ARG A 58 -2.70 7.40 -6.10
N VAL A 59 -3.13 7.54 -4.85
CA VAL A 59 -4.01 8.64 -4.46
C VAL A 59 -3.27 9.97 -4.61
N LEU A 60 -2.02 10.04 -4.14
CA LEU A 60 -1.16 11.23 -4.26
C LEU A 60 -0.91 11.63 -5.72
N PHE A 61 -0.61 10.65 -6.58
CA PHE A 61 -0.54 10.89 -8.03
C PHE A 61 -1.87 11.41 -8.61
N GLY A 62 -2.99 10.88 -8.13
CA GLY A 62 -4.34 11.29 -8.54
C GLY A 62 -4.75 12.70 -8.09
N LEU A 63 -4.06 13.31 -7.14
CA LEU A 63 -4.29 14.70 -6.74
C LEU A 63 -3.85 15.70 -7.83
N GLY A 64 -2.97 15.30 -8.74
CA GLY A 64 -2.55 16.14 -9.87
C GLY A 64 -1.69 17.33 -9.47
N ILE A 65 -0.82 17.17 -8.47
CA ILE A 65 0.16 18.19 -8.08
C ILE A 65 1.14 18.41 -9.23
N ARG A 66 1.43 19.68 -9.55
CA ARG A 66 2.33 20.02 -10.66
C ARG A 66 3.71 19.40 -10.44
N TYR A 67 4.28 18.83 -11.50
CA TYR A 67 5.58 18.12 -11.51
C TYR A 67 5.66 16.83 -10.66
N VAL A 68 4.59 16.45 -9.96
CA VAL A 68 4.54 15.19 -9.20
C VAL A 68 3.98 14.08 -10.10
N GLY A 69 4.89 13.36 -10.77
CA GLY A 69 4.56 12.15 -11.53
C GLY A 69 4.44 10.90 -10.64
N GLU A 70 4.13 9.75 -11.24
CA GLU A 70 3.96 8.45 -10.52
C GLU A 70 5.20 8.09 -9.68
N THR A 71 6.40 8.28 -10.23
CA THR A 71 7.66 8.01 -9.50
C THR A 71 7.84 8.93 -8.31
N VAL A 72 7.59 10.24 -8.49
CA VAL A 72 7.74 11.25 -7.43
C VAL A 72 6.71 11.03 -6.33
N ALA A 73 5.46 10.75 -6.70
CA ALA A 73 4.39 10.44 -5.76
C ALA A 73 4.74 9.21 -4.90
N LYS A 74 5.35 8.18 -5.50
CA LYS A 74 5.81 7.00 -4.77
C LYS A 74 6.92 7.33 -3.76
N LYS A 75 7.84 8.23 -4.09
CA LYS A 75 8.91 8.64 -3.17
C LYS A 75 8.37 9.49 -2.02
N LEU A 76 7.50 10.44 -2.32
CA LEU A 76 6.81 11.26 -1.32
C LEU A 76 5.96 10.42 -0.37
N ALA A 77 5.17 9.49 -0.92
CA ALA A 77 4.35 8.58 -0.14
C ALA A 77 5.19 7.74 0.83
N LYS A 78 6.31 7.17 0.35
CA LYS A 78 7.24 6.39 1.18
C LYS A 78 7.90 7.18 2.29
N HIS A 79 8.27 8.43 2.00
CA HIS A 79 8.97 9.28 2.94
C HIS A 79 8.03 9.79 4.04
N TYR A 80 6.91 10.39 3.65
CA TYR A 80 6.00 11.07 4.57
C TYR A 80 4.91 10.18 5.15
N LYS A 81 4.60 9.05 4.49
CA LYS A 81 3.65 8.01 4.91
C LYS A 81 2.20 8.47 5.14
N SER A 82 1.90 9.76 5.09
CA SER A 82 0.56 10.31 5.26
C SER A 82 0.43 11.63 4.53
N ILE A 83 -0.79 11.92 4.07
CA ILE A 83 -1.10 13.21 3.46
C ILE A 83 -0.97 14.36 4.48
N GLU A 84 -1.20 14.10 5.76
CA GLU A 84 -1.08 15.12 6.82
C GLU A 84 0.38 15.42 7.18
N ALA A 85 1.27 14.42 7.14
CA ALA A 85 2.70 14.68 7.29
C ALA A 85 3.23 15.42 6.06
N LEU A 86 2.78 15.04 4.86
CA LEU A 86 3.16 15.73 3.63
C LEU A 86 2.68 17.18 3.59
N SER A 87 1.47 17.47 4.09
CA SER A 87 0.92 18.84 4.10
C SER A 87 1.61 19.78 5.10
N LYS A 88 2.32 19.23 6.09
CA LYS A 88 3.10 19.99 7.08
C LYS A 88 4.58 20.11 6.71
N ALA A 89 5.02 19.42 5.65
CA ALA A 89 6.41 19.44 5.22
C ALA A 89 6.82 20.83 4.75
N THR A 90 7.99 21.28 5.18
CA THR A 90 8.56 22.53 4.66
C THR A 90 9.24 22.32 3.31
N LEU A 91 9.54 23.41 2.60
CA LEU A 91 10.26 23.35 1.34
C LEU A 91 11.63 22.65 1.52
N GLU A 92 12.34 22.99 2.59
CA GLU A 92 13.62 22.38 2.96
C GLU A 92 13.49 20.87 3.22
N ASP A 93 12.46 20.45 3.96
CA ASP A 93 12.21 19.02 4.21
C ASP A 93 11.92 18.26 2.92
N LEU A 94 11.19 18.86 1.99
CA LEU A 94 10.86 18.23 0.71
C LEU A 94 12.10 18.03 -0.17
N GLU A 95 13.06 18.96 -0.14
CA GLU A 95 14.32 18.83 -0.89
C GLU A 95 15.25 17.74 -0.35
N THR A 96 15.08 17.33 0.92
CA THR A 96 15.86 16.21 1.47
C THR A 96 15.48 14.85 0.87
N VAL A 97 14.31 14.78 0.22
CA VAL A 97 13.83 13.54 -0.40
C VAL A 97 14.52 13.32 -1.74
N ASP A 98 15.06 12.12 -1.92
CA ASP A 98 15.77 11.73 -3.14
C ASP A 98 14.95 11.98 -4.42
N GLU A 99 15.57 12.62 -5.42
CA GLU A 99 14.96 13.11 -6.68
C GLU A 99 13.87 14.20 -6.54
N ILE A 100 13.72 14.83 -5.38
CA ILE A 100 12.85 15.99 -5.21
C ILE A 100 13.69 17.27 -5.23
N GLY A 101 13.64 17.98 -6.36
CA GLY A 101 14.25 19.30 -6.48
C GLY A 101 13.29 20.42 -6.06
N ILE A 102 13.84 21.62 -5.88
CA ILE A 102 13.14 22.85 -5.48
C ILE A 102 11.80 23.09 -6.22
N ARG A 103 11.74 22.87 -7.54
CA ARG A 103 10.54 23.05 -8.36
C ARG A 103 9.37 22.14 -7.94
N ILE A 104 9.67 20.91 -7.53
CA ILE A 104 8.68 19.94 -7.07
C ILE A 104 8.27 20.30 -5.64
N ALA A 105 9.23 20.62 -4.78
CA ALA A 105 9.00 21.04 -3.40
C ALA A 105 8.06 22.27 -3.33
N GLU A 106 8.37 23.32 -4.09
CA GLU A 106 7.52 24.51 -4.26
C GLU A 106 6.09 24.13 -4.68
N SER A 107 5.95 23.25 -5.69
CA SER A 107 4.63 22.85 -6.19
C SER A 107 3.80 22.07 -5.17
N VAL A 108 4.45 21.29 -4.31
CA VAL A 108 3.79 20.57 -3.21
C VAL A 108 3.34 21.56 -2.13
N VAL A 109 4.20 22.48 -1.71
CA VAL A 109 3.85 23.52 -0.73
C VAL A 109 2.72 24.42 -1.24
N ASP A 110 2.81 24.87 -2.50
CA ASP A 110 1.77 25.68 -3.16
C ASP A 110 0.44 24.95 -3.21
N PHE A 111 0.46 23.63 -3.48
CA PHE A 111 -0.74 22.81 -3.50
C PHE A 111 -1.45 22.81 -2.15
N PHE A 112 -0.72 22.59 -1.05
CA PHE A 112 -1.28 22.55 0.31
C PHE A 112 -1.56 23.93 0.91
N SER A 113 -0.99 25.00 0.33
CA SER A 113 -1.30 26.37 0.72
C SER A 113 -2.66 26.85 0.20
N SER A 114 -3.24 26.15 -0.79
CA SER A 114 -4.55 26.48 -1.35
C SER A 114 -5.68 25.85 -0.53
N GLU A 115 -6.53 26.69 0.05
CA GLU A 115 -7.72 26.28 0.80
C GLU A 115 -8.64 25.34 -0.01
N ALA A 116 -8.80 25.59 -1.31
CA ALA A 116 -9.62 24.75 -2.19
C ALA A 116 -9.06 23.32 -2.30
N ASN A 117 -7.74 23.17 -2.32
CA ASN A 117 -7.08 21.87 -2.36
C ASN A 117 -7.16 21.17 -1.01
N LEU A 118 -6.99 21.89 0.10
CA LEU A 118 -7.17 21.36 1.46
C LEU A 118 -8.60 20.82 1.68
N GLN A 119 -9.61 21.56 1.22
CA GLN A 119 -11.00 21.10 1.27
C GLN A 119 -11.25 19.88 0.39
N MET A 120 -10.60 19.81 -0.78
CA MET A 120 -10.66 18.62 -1.62
C MET A 120 -10.07 17.41 -0.89
N VAL A 121 -8.85 17.53 -0.34
CA VAL A 121 -8.22 16.44 0.42
C VAL A 121 -9.07 16.02 1.62
N SER A 122 -9.60 16.98 2.37
CA SER A 122 -10.48 16.71 3.53
C SER A 122 -11.73 15.91 3.13
N ARG A 123 -12.35 16.23 1.99
CA ARG A 123 -13.48 15.45 1.46
C ARG A 123 -13.07 14.02 1.11
N LEU A 124 -11.88 13.82 0.52
CA LEU A 124 -11.37 12.48 0.20
C LEU A 124 -11.15 11.63 1.46
N ILE A 125 -10.64 12.23 2.54
CA ILE A 125 -10.54 11.57 3.85
C ILE A 125 -11.93 11.15 4.34
N LEU A 126 -12.92 12.05 4.29
CA LEU A 126 -14.30 11.75 4.71
C LEU A 126 -14.96 10.63 3.90
N TYR A 127 -14.61 10.49 2.61
CA TYR A 127 -15.12 9.39 1.77
C TYR A 127 -14.40 8.05 2.01
N GLY A 128 -13.38 8.02 2.88
CA GLY A 128 -12.66 6.83 3.29
C GLY A 128 -11.62 6.36 2.28
N LEU A 129 -10.97 7.27 1.55
CA LEU A 129 -9.80 6.94 0.76
C LEU A 129 -8.59 6.72 1.68
N GLN A 130 -7.75 5.74 1.32
CA GLN A 130 -6.48 5.50 2.00
C GLN A 130 -5.46 6.60 1.66
N LEU A 131 -5.33 7.59 2.56
CA LEU A 131 -4.43 8.75 2.44
C LEU A 131 -3.20 8.65 3.34
N THR A 132 -2.92 7.44 3.78
CA THR A 132 -1.74 7.07 4.55
C THR A 132 -1.14 5.84 3.88
N GLU A 133 0.18 5.79 3.70
CA GLU A 133 0.87 4.52 3.72
C GLU A 133 0.65 3.98 5.13
N GLU A 134 -0.45 3.29 5.32
CA GLU A 134 -0.52 2.30 6.36
C GLU A 134 0.59 1.30 6.03
N ALA A 135 1.77 1.54 6.58
CA ALA A 135 2.74 0.49 6.83
C ALA A 135 2.01 -0.52 7.71
N LEU A 136 1.30 -1.45 7.05
CA LEU A 136 0.66 -2.58 7.69
C LEU A 136 -0.31 -2.19 8.84
N SER A 137 -1.43 -1.53 8.54
CA SER A 137 -2.61 -1.54 9.44
C SER A 137 -3.23 -2.95 9.59
N LYS A 138 -2.71 -3.93 8.83
CA LYS A 138 -2.86 -5.37 9.13
C LYS A 138 -1.79 -5.89 10.10
N GLN A 139 -1.10 -5.03 10.85
CA GLN A 139 -0.34 -5.49 12.01
C GLN A 139 -1.32 -5.92 13.07
N THR A 140 -1.57 -7.22 13.11
CA THR A 140 -2.28 -7.82 14.23
C THR A 140 -1.27 -7.99 15.35
N THR A 141 -1.61 -7.58 16.58
CA THR A 141 -0.85 -7.96 17.79
C THR A 141 -1.00 -9.45 18.12
N LYS A 142 -1.58 -10.25 17.21
CA LYS A 142 -1.83 -11.69 17.36
C LYS A 142 -0.55 -12.48 17.59
N VAL A 143 0.57 -12.01 17.06
CA VAL A 143 1.86 -12.69 17.19
C VAL A 143 2.85 -11.96 18.10
N GLU A 144 2.37 -10.97 18.86
CA GLU A 144 3.19 -10.19 19.77
C GLU A 144 3.85 -11.08 20.84
N GLY A 145 5.18 -11.00 20.95
CA GLY A 145 5.95 -11.77 21.94
C GLY A 145 6.17 -13.26 21.60
N LEU A 146 5.57 -13.76 20.52
CA LEU A 146 5.81 -15.13 20.04
C LEU A 146 7.17 -15.24 19.35
N ARG A 147 7.82 -16.40 19.49
CA ARG A 147 9.13 -16.67 18.87
C ARG A 147 8.99 -17.61 17.68
N PHE A 148 9.43 -17.16 16.51
CA PHE A 148 9.32 -17.90 15.26
C PHE A 148 10.69 -18.33 14.72
N VAL A 149 10.76 -19.54 14.18
CA VAL A 149 11.92 -20.00 13.38
C VAL A 149 11.46 -20.20 11.95
N VAL A 150 12.13 -19.55 10.98
CA VAL A 150 11.81 -19.69 9.56
C VAL A 150 12.81 -20.65 8.89
N SER A 151 12.31 -21.75 8.31
CA SER A 151 13.15 -22.78 7.70
C SER A 151 12.50 -23.44 6.49
N GLY A 152 13.18 -23.44 5.35
CA GLY A 152 12.72 -24.03 4.10
C GLY A 152 12.83 -23.04 2.94
N VAL A 153 12.31 -23.46 1.79
CA VAL A 153 12.14 -22.68 0.56
C VAL A 153 10.67 -22.31 0.45
N PHE A 154 10.39 -21.04 0.21
CA PHE A 154 9.04 -20.49 0.13
C PHE A 154 8.79 -20.03 -1.30
N GLU A 155 7.60 -20.32 -1.82
CA GLU A 155 7.23 -20.03 -3.22
C GLU A 155 6.46 -18.71 -3.33
N THR A 156 5.66 -18.37 -2.32
CA THR A 156 4.73 -17.24 -2.35
C THR A 156 5.34 -15.97 -1.74
N VAL A 157 6.04 -16.09 -0.62
CA VAL A 157 6.67 -14.99 0.11
C VAL A 157 8.13 -15.34 0.36
N SER A 158 9.04 -14.40 0.09
CA SER A 158 10.46 -14.66 0.34
C SER A 158 10.76 -14.84 1.82
N ARG A 159 11.86 -15.53 2.13
CA ARG A 159 12.30 -15.74 3.52
C ARG A 159 12.49 -14.43 4.28
N ASP A 160 13.00 -13.40 3.62
CA ASP A 160 13.26 -12.11 4.26
C ASP A 160 11.99 -11.28 4.43
N GLU A 161 11.03 -11.40 3.50
CA GLU A 161 9.69 -10.83 3.68
C GLU A 161 8.94 -11.52 4.84
N LEU A 162 9.05 -12.85 5.01
CA LEU A 162 8.47 -13.55 6.16
C LEU A 162 9.04 -13.05 7.49
N LYS A 163 10.35 -12.83 7.57
CA LYS A 163 10.97 -12.25 8.76
C LYS A 163 10.43 -10.84 9.02
N ALA A 164 10.36 -10.01 7.97
CA ALA A 164 9.83 -8.67 8.08
C ALA A 164 8.35 -8.66 8.52
N LEU A 165 7.53 -9.62 8.06
CA LEU A 165 6.15 -9.79 8.49
C LEU A 165 6.07 -10.20 9.97
N ILE A 166 6.91 -11.13 10.42
CA ILE A 166 6.95 -11.54 11.83
C ILE A 166 7.34 -10.36 12.72
N ASP A 167 8.44 -9.67 12.39
CA ASP A 167 8.96 -8.56 13.19
C ASP A 167 7.99 -7.36 13.18
N SER A 168 7.37 -7.06 12.04
CA SER A 168 6.38 -5.99 11.94
C SER A 168 5.09 -6.28 12.72
N ASN A 169 4.70 -7.55 12.91
CA ASN A 169 3.54 -7.92 13.72
C ASN A 169 3.89 -8.19 15.21
N GLY A 170 5.06 -7.75 15.68
CA GLY A 170 5.48 -7.86 17.09
C GLY A 170 6.02 -9.24 17.49
N GLY A 171 6.15 -10.16 16.55
CA GLY A 171 6.82 -11.44 16.75
C GLY A 171 8.34 -11.29 16.77
N LYS A 172 9.05 -12.30 17.30
CA LYS A 172 10.51 -12.35 17.31
C LYS A 172 11.03 -13.50 16.47
N VAL A 173 11.79 -13.19 15.43
CA VAL A 173 12.52 -14.23 14.66
C VAL A 173 13.73 -14.71 15.45
N VAL A 174 13.82 -16.04 15.65
CA VAL A 174 14.97 -16.70 16.28
C VAL A 174 15.62 -17.70 15.33
N SER A 175 16.94 -17.84 15.40
CA SER A 175 17.73 -18.68 14.49
C SER A 175 17.76 -20.16 14.89
N SER A 176 17.42 -20.48 16.13
CA SER A 176 17.50 -21.82 16.72
C SER A 176 16.18 -22.20 17.38
N ILE A 177 15.81 -23.48 17.25
CA ILE A 177 14.66 -24.06 17.92
C ILE A 177 15.06 -24.37 19.38
N SER A 178 14.30 -23.81 20.31
CA SER A 178 14.45 -23.99 21.76
C SER A 178 13.08 -24.32 22.36
N ALA A 179 13.04 -24.77 23.61
CA ALA A 179 11.77 -24.97 24.34
C ALA A 179 10.93 -23.68 24.49
N LYS A 180 11.51 -22.50 24.22
CA LYS A 180 10.83 -21.21 24.26
C LYS A 180 10.33 -20.74 22.89
N THR A 181 10.54 -21.54 21.84
CA THR A 181 10.08 -21.25 20.48
C THR A 181 8.58 -21.55 20.39
N SER A 182 7.80 -20.60 19.89
CA SER A 182 6.34 -20.73 19.78
C SER A 182 5.95 -21.50 18.53
N TYR A 183 6.57 -21.18 17.38
CA TYR A 183 6.23 -21.78 16.09
C TYR A 183 7.46 -21.92 15.18
N VAL A 184 7.42 -22.92 14.31
CA VAL A 184 8.36 -23.06 13.19
C VAL A 184 7.59 -22.88 11.88
N VAL A 185 7.94 -21.86 11.10
CA VAL A 185 7.41 -21.65 9.75
C VAL A 185 8.23 -22.50 8.78
N ALA A 186 7.61 -23.57 8.27
CA ALA A 186 8.22 -24.55 7.40
C ALA A 186 7.83 -24.33 5.93
N GLY A 187 8.84 -24.14 5.08
CA GLY A 187 8.69 -24.16 3.63
C GLY A 187 9.03 -25.52 3.03
N ALA A 188 9.01 -25.60 1.70
CA ALA A 188 9.51 -26.75 0.96
C ALA A 188 10.96 -27.05 1.36
N ASN A 189 11.34 -28.33 1.42
CA ASN A 189 12.70 -28.74 1.80
C ASN A 189 13.19 -28.20 3.17
N MET A 190 12.30 -28.13 4.17
CA MET A 190 12.75 -27.88 5.55
C MET A 190 13.78 -28.94 5.97
N GLY A 191 14.94 -28.47 6.45
CA GLY A 191 16.05 -29.35 6.82
C GLY A 191 15.66 -30.39 7.89
N PRO A 192 16.06 -31.66 7.74
CA PRO A 192 15.60 -32.78 8.59
C PRO A 192 16.00 -32.59 10.06
N SER A 193 17.18 -32.02 10.33
CA SER A 193 17.67 -31.73 11.69
C SER A 193 16.79 -30.75 12.47
N LYS A 194 16.14 -29.80 11.78
CA LYS A 194 15.22 -28.84 12.41
C LYS A 194 13.83 -29.43 12.62
N ARG A 195 13.40 -30.35 11.73
CA ARG A 195 12.13 -31.09 11.88
C ARG A 195 12.15 -31.93 13.16
N THR A 196 13.16 -32.79 13.29
CA THR A 196 13.29 -33.67 14.46
C THR A 196 13.46 -32.88 15.76
N LYS A 197 14.12 -31.71 15.70
CA LYS A 197 14.27 -30.83 16.87
C LYS A 197 12.97 -30.12 17.27
N ALA A 198 12.14 -29.74 16.31
CA ALA A 198 10.81 -29.20 16.60
C ALA A 198 9.89 -30.27 17.21
N GLU A 199 9.88 -31.48 16.63
CA GLU A 199 9.09 -32.62 17.12
C GLU A 199 9.50 -33.05 18.53
N SER A 200 10.81 -33.20 18.79
CA SER A 200 11.31 -33.57 20.13
C SER A 200 11.05 -32.54 21.22
N LEU A 201 10.97 -31.25 20.85
CA LEU A 201 10.62 -30.16 21.76
C LEU A 201 9.11 -29.84 21.75
N ASN A 202 8.32 -30.64 21.03
CA ASN A 202 6.87 -30.48 20.87
C ASN A 202 6.45 -29.06 20.39
N VAL A 203 7.27 -28.45 19.54
CA VAL A 203 7.02 -27.11 18.97
C VAL A 203 6.18 -27.25 17.70
N PRO A 204 5.04 -26.55 17.58
CA PRO A 204 4.19 -26.59 16.40
C PRO A 204 4.93 -26.14 15.13
N ILE A 205 4.78 -26.91 14.05
CA ILE A 205 5.27 -26.57 12.72
C ILE A 205 4.08 -26.11 11.88
N ILE A 206 4.17 -24.90 11.33
CA ILE A 206 3.14 -24.29 10.49
C ILE A 206 3.71 -23.98 9.11
N SER A 207 2.88 -24.05 8.10
CA SER A 207 3.18 -23.62 6.74
C SER A 207 3.12 -22.10 6.61
N GLU A 208 3.63 -21.59 5.49
CA GLU A 208 3.52 -20.18 5.12
C GLU A 208 2.06 -19.70 5.07
N GLN A 209 1.15 -20.52 4.53
CA GLN A 209 -0.26 -20.18 4.40
C GLN A 209 -0.93 -20.08 5.78
N GLU A 210 -0.66 -21.03 6.68
CA GLU A 210 -1.15 -21.00 8.06
C GLU A 210 -0.59 -19.81 8.84
N PHE A 211 0.67 -19.42 8.59
CA PHE A 211 1.24 -18.19 9.15
C PHE A 211 0.49 -16.95 8.66
N LEU A 212 0.19 -16.85 7.37
CA LEU A 212 -0.58 -15.72 6.83
C LEU A 212 -2.03 -15.71 7.35
N GLU A 213 -2.61 -16.87 7.65
CA GLU A 213 -3.92 -16.97 8.30
C GLU A 213 -3.88 -16.51 9.76
N LEU A 214 -2.80 -16.79 10.50
CA LEU A 214 -2.61 -16.25 11.86
C LEU A 214 -2.58 -14.72 11.90
N LEU A 215 -2.16 -14.08 10.81
CA LEU A 215 -2.08 -12.62 10.69
C LEU A 215 -3.41 -11.96 10.25
N ARG A 216 -4.42 -12.72 9.82
CA ARG A 216 -5.77 -12.23 9.51
C ARG A 216 -6.59 -12.21 10.78
#